data_AF-A0A397W6B9-F1
#
_entry.id   AF-A0A397W6B9-F1
#
_cell.length_a   1.000
_cell.length_b   1.000
_cell.length_c   1.000
_cell.angle_alpha   90.00
_cell.angle_beta   90.00
_cell.angle_gamma   90.00
#
_symmetry.space_group_name_H-M   'P 1'
#
loop_
_entity.id
_entity.type
_entity.pdbx_description
1 polymer ?
#
loop_
_entity_poly.entity_id
_entity_poly.type
_entity_poly.pdbx_seq_one_letter_code
_entity_poly.pdbx_strand_id
1 'polypeptide(L)'
;MVTANFKDGVTVLGNGGVHIFLLGGVQQDMKTFGNNATNSSLWSYNINSQRWDIVVLPNPSPGEVANLISMNEVTPNNQTIFILGGTQSYGLAQTTPHPVFLLLDVKSEPFQYSSLQPSSSISISYSNTLSKLYDCGIW
;
A
#
# COMPACT_ATOMS: atom_id res chain seq x y z
N MET A 1 -10.38 24.69 2.17
CA MET A 1 -10.49 23.22 2.05
C MET A 1 -9.28 22.77 1.24
N VAL A 2 -8.36 22.02 1.85
CA VAL A 2 -7.21 21.44 1.12
C VAL A 2 -7.73 20.13 0.54
N THR A 3 -7.83 20.05 -0.78
CA THR A 3 -8.15 18.79 -1.47
C THR A 3 -6.88 17.96 -1.50
N ALA A 4 -6.92 16.77 -0.91
CA ALA A 4 -5.86 15.79 -1.02
C ALA A 4 -6.23 14.80 -2.12
N ASN A 5 -5.45 14.73 -3.19
CA ASN A 5 -5.62 13.67 -4.19
C ASN A 5 -4.84 12.45 -3.68
N PHE A 6 -5.55 11.33 -3.49
CA PHE A 6 -4.94 10.02 -3.29
C PHE A 6 -4.71 9.37 -4.66
N LYS A 7 -3.47 8.98 -4.93
CA LYS A 7 -3.10 8.29 -6.16
C LYS A 7 -2.29 7.05 -5.83
N ASP A 8 -2.51 5.98 -6.59
CA ASP A 8 -1.73 4.74 -6.54
C ASP A 8 -1.75 4.05 -5.15
N GLY A 9 -2.79 4.31 -4.34
CA GLY A 9 -3.07 3.59 -3.11
C GLY A 9 -4.14 2.52 -3.31
N VAL A 10 -4.47 1.81 -2.24
CA VAL A 10 -5.50 0.76 -2.26
C VAL A 10 -6.67 1.12 -1.35
N THR A 11 -7.88 0.79 -1.78
CA THR A 11 -9.11 0.93 -1.00
C THR A 11 -9.69 -0.43 -0.69
N VAL A 12 -9.97 -0.71 0.58
CA VAL A 12 -10.43 -2.03 1.03
C VAL A 12 -11.58 -1.91 2.01
N LEU A 13 -12.57 -2.78 1.90
CA LEU A 13 -13.61 -2.95 2.90
C LEU A 13 -13.14 -3.93 3.99
N GLY A 14 -13.21 -3.52 5.26
CA GLY A 14 -12.78 -4.33 6.39
C GLY A 14 -13.66 -4.14 7.62
N ASN A 15 -13.22 -4.72 8.75
CA ASN A 15 -13.96 -4.80 10.01
C ASN A 15 -15.41 -5.28 9.81
N GLY A 16 -15.57 -6.41 9.11
CA GLY A 16 -16.89 -6.99 8.83
C GLY A 16 -17.77 -6.14 7.90
N GLY A 17 -17.20 -5.19 7.17
CA GLY A 17 -17.94 -4.29 6.28
C GLY A 17 -18.28 -2.93 6.89
N VAL A 18 -17.78 -2.62 8.09
CA VAL A 18 -18.06 -1.35 8.78
C VAL A 18 -17.05 -0.27 8.43
N HIS A 19 -15.83 -0.63 8.02
CA HIS A 19 -14.76 0.31 7.71
C HIS A 19 -14.30 0.21 6.26
N ILE A 20 -14.09 1.36 5.63
CA ILE A 20 -13.34 1.48 4.37
C ILE A 20 -11.93 1.96 4.73
N PHE A 21 -10.91 1.17 4.38
CA PHE A 21 -9.51 1.50 4.60
C PHE A 21 -8.89 2.08 3.34
N LEU A 22 -8.15 3.18 3.47
CA LEU A 22 -7.26 3.72 2.44
C LEU A 22 -5.82 3.45 2.87
N LEU A 23 -5.14 2.61 2.10
CA LEU A 23 -3.79 2.12 2.34
C LEU A 23 -2.82 2.76 1.34
N GLY A 24 -1.80 3.41 1.88
CA GLY A 24 -0.72 4.07 1.15
C GLY A 24 -1.18 5.08 0.09
N GLY A 25 -0.44 5.14 -1.03
CA GLY A 25 -0.62 6.14 -2.07
C GLY A 25 0.16 7.44 -1.83
N VAL A 26 0.20 8.32 -2.83
CA VAL A 26 0.80 9.65 -2.69
C VAL A 26 -0.29 10.66 -2.37
N GLN A 27 -0.10 11.44 -1.30
CA GLN A 27 -0.89 12.64 -1.05
C GLN A 27 -0.26 13.83 -1.78
N GLN A 28 -0.99 14.43 -2.72
CA GLN A 28 -0.55 15.66 -3.37
C GLN A 28 -1.03 16.88 -2.56
N ASP A 29 -0.11 17.78 -2.22
CA ASP A 29 -0.48 19.10 -1.69
C ASP A 29 -0.86 20.01 -2.86
N MET A 30 -2.15 20.35 -2.98
CA MET A 30 -2.62 21.23 -4.05
C MET A 30 -2.19 22.70 -3.90
N LYS A 31 -1.58 23.10 -2.78
CA LYS A 31 -1.03 24.45 -2.62
C LYS A 31 0.35 24.61 -3.27
N THR A 32 1.12 23.53 -3.32
CA THR A 32 2.49 23.54 -3.85
C THR A 32 2.64 22.74 -5.14
N PHE A 33 1.61 21.99 -5.55
CA PHE A 33 1.65 20.97 -6.63
C PHE A 33 2.75 19.92 -6.44
N GLY A 34 3.41 19.92 -5.27
CA GLY A 34 4.43 18.95 -4.90
C GLY A 34 3.78 17.63 -4.51
N ASN A 35 4.29 16.55 -5.08
CA ASN A 35 3.98 15.20 -4.62
C ASN A 35 4.74 14.98 -3.31
N ASN A 36 4.03 14.96 -2.18
CA ASN A 36 4.66 14.73 -0.89
C ASN A 36 4.29 13.32 -0.40
N ALA A 37 5.09 12.34 -0.84
CA ALA A 37 4.92 10.94 -0.43
C ALA A 37 5.14 10.70 1.07
N THR A 38 5.61 11.70 1.82
CA THR A 38 5.94 11.65 3.25
C THR A 38 4.73 11.78 4.19
N ASN A 39 3.56 12.21 3.71
CA ASN A 39 2.35 12.35 4.56
C ASN A 39 1.41 11.16 4.49
N SER A 40 1.90 10.03 4.01
CA SER A 40 1.06 8.88 3.81
C SER A 40 0.63 8.31 5.17
N SER A 41 -0.67 8.14 5.36
CA SER A 41 -1.27 7.66 6.62
C SER A 41 -2.28 6.58 6.27
N LEU A 42 -2.46 5.60 7.16
CA LEU A 42 -3.58 4.69 7.04
C LEU A 42 -4.85 5.41 7.50
N TRP A 43 -5.79 5.59 6.58
CA TRP A 43 -7.08 6.18 6.90
C TRP A 43 -8.15 5.10 6.97
N SER A 44 -9.09 5.26 7.90
CA SER A 44 -10.31 4.46 7.92
C SER A 44 -11.53 5.36 7.93
N TYR A 45 -12.51 5.04 7.10
CA TYR A 45 -13.84 5.63 7.16
C TYR A 45 -14.78 4.65 7.84
N ASN A 46 -15.31 5.03 8.99
CA ASN A 46 -16.34 4.24 9.67
C ASN A 46 -17.71 4.61 9.09
N ILE A 47 -18.37 3.63 8.47
CA ILE A 47 -19.65 3.83 7.77
C ILE A 47 -20.78 4.20 8.75
N ASN A 48 -20.74 3.67 9.97
CA ASN A 48 -21.77 3.92 10.98
C ASN A 48 -21.69 5.36 11.52
N SER A 49 -20.47 5.82 11.85
CA SER A 49 -20.25 7.17 12.37
C SER A 49 -20.12 8.22 11.27
N GLN A 50 -19.92 7.79 10.01
CA GLN A 50 -19.67 8.61 8.82
C GLN A 50 -18.45 9.52 8.99
N ARG A 51 -17.38 9.00 9.58
CA ARG A 51 -16.17 9.77 9.89
C ARG A 51 -14.91 9.09 9.36
N TRP A 52 -14.00 9.94 8.89
CA TRP A 52 -12.62 9.57 8.58
C TRP A 52 -11.78 9.74 9.83
N ASP A 53 -11.00 8.71 10.14
CA ASP A 53 -10.03 8.69 11.23
C ASP A 53 -8.69 8.17 10.71
N ILE A 54 -7.61 8.72 11.26
CA ILE A 54 -6.27 8.17 11.06
C ILE A 54 -6.15 6.95 11.96
N VAL A 55 -5.82 5.80 11.38
CA VAL A 55 -5.55 4.59 12.13
C VAL A 55 -4.17 4.73 12.74
N VAL A 56 -4.13 4.91 14.07
CA VAL A 56 -2.89 4.88 14.83
C VAL A 56 -2.52 3.41 15.06
N LEU A 57 -1.47 2.95 14.39
CA LEU A 57 -0.98 1.58 14.53
C LEU A 57 -0.10 1.46 15.79
N PRO A 58 -0.25 0.39 16.59
CA PRO A 58 0.61 0.16 17.76
C PRO A 58 2.08 -0.02 17.36
N ASN A 59 2.99 0.45 18.22
CA ASN A 59 4.44 0.46 17.96
C ASN A 59 5.09 -0.93 18.24
N PRO A 60 6.09 -1.40 17.46
CA PRO A 60 6.68 -0.76 16.29
C PRO A 60 5.71 -0.75 15.10
N SER A 61 5.26 0.44 14.70
CA SER A 61 4.49 0.60 13.47
C SER A 61 5.51 0.61 12.35
N PRO A 62 5.43 -0.25 11.34
CA PRO A 62 6.23 -0.01 10.16
C PRO A 62 5.64 1.23 9.53
N GLY A 63 6.40 2.32 9.56
CA GLY A 63 6.20 3.47 8.67
C GLY A 63 6.29 3.09 7.18
N GLU A 64 6.23 1.81 6.86
CA GLU A 64 6.32 1.17 5.56
C GLU A 64 4.97 1.18 4.85
N VAL A 65 3.84 0.82 5.49
CA VAL A 65 2.52 0.76 4.81
C VAL A 65 2.13 2.10 4.20
N ALA A 66 2.30 3.14 5.01
CA ALA A 66 2.03 4.50 4.65
C ALA A 66 2.72 4.84 3.32
N ASN A 67 4.01 4.60 3.19
CA ASN A 67 4.77 5.11 2.06
C ASN A 67 4.73 4.20 0.82
N LEU A 68 3.93 3.14 0.82
CA LEU A 68 3.78 2.23 -0.32
C LEU A 68 2.78 2.80 -1.32
N ILE A 69 3.15 2.70 -2.59
CA ILE A 69 2.28 2.97 -3.74
C ILE A 69 2.30 1.75 -4.67
N SER A 70 1.24 1.58 -5.45
CA SER A 70 1.08 0.47 -6.41
C SER A 70 1.21 -0.90 -5.74
N MET A 71 0.64 -1.04 -4.54
CA MET A 71 0.58 -2.29 -3.78
C MET A 71 -0.58 -3.17 -4.28
N ASN A 72 -0.56 -4.46 -3.93
CA ASN A 72 -1.71 -5.35 -4.09
C ASN A 72 -2.28 -5.69 -2.72
N GLU A 73 -3.61 -5.86 -2.65
CA GLU A 73 -4.29 -6.35 -1.47
C GLU A 73 -4.94 -7.72 -1.66
N VAL A 74 -5.07 -8.46 -0.56
CA VAL A 74 -5.93 -9.63 -0.48
C VAL A 74 -6.74 -9.55 0.82
N THR A 75 -8.06 -9.60 0.69
CA THR A 75 -8.98 -9.52 1.84
C THR A 75 -9.88 -10.75 1.85
N PRO A 76 -9.47 -11.86 2.49
CA PRO A 76 -10.20 -13.12 2.39
C PRO A 76 -11.56 -13.12 3.10
N ASN A 77 -11.76 -12.27 4.10
CA ASN A 77 -12.90 -12.38 5.02
C ASN A 77 -13.38 -11.04 5.62
N ASN A 78 -12.96 -9.90 5.05
CA ASN A 78 -13.23 -8.53 5.57
C ASN A 78 -12.81 -8.31 7.03
N GLN A 79 -12.02 -9.22 7.62
CA GLN A 79 -11.50 -9.15 8.99
C GLN A 79 -9.98 -9.07 8.98
N THR A 80 -9.36 -9.34 7.83
CA THR A 80 -7.93 -9.43 7.66
C THR A 80 -7.59 -8.92 6.26
N ILE A 81 -6.57 -8.08 6.16
CA ILE A 81 -6.11 -7.50 4.91
C ILE A 81 -4.62 -7.82 4.78
N PHE A 82 -4.25 -8.48 3.69
CA PHE A 82 -2.85 -8.69 3.32
C PHE A 82 -2.42 -7.62 2.34
N ILE A 83 -1.25 -7.04 2.55
CA ILE A 83 -0.63 -6.08 1.63
C ILE A 83 0.64 -6.71 1.08
N LEU A 84 0.73 -6.74 -0.25
CA LEU A 84 1.76 -7.45 -0.98
C LEU A 84 2.52 -6.50 -1.91
N GLY A 85 3.82 -6.44 -1.71
CA GLY A 85 4.74 -5.66 -2.53
C GLY A 85 4.39 -4.17 -2.53
N GLY A 86 4.47 -3.58 -3.71
CA GLY A 86 4.40 -2.14 -3.91
C GLY A 86 5.78 -1.53 -4.09
N THR A 87 5.77 -0.21 -4.24
CA THR A 87 6.97 0.60 -4.38
C THR A 87 6.97 1.64 -3.29
N GLN A 88 8.13 1.90 -2.68
CA GLN A 88 8.26 3.04 -1.78
C GLN A 88 8.70 4.25 -2.59
N SER A 89 8.03 5.38 -2.36
CA SER A 89 8.41 6.67 -2.96
C SER A 89 9.18 7.52 -1.96
N TYR A 90 10.41 7.91 -2.30
CA TYR A 90 11.29 8.70 -1.43
C TYR A 90 11.39 10.19 -1.86
N GLY A 91 10.28 10.76 -2.34
CA GLY A 91 10.29 12.09 -2.96
C GLY A 91 10.95 12.08 -4.35
N LEU A 92 10.70 13.13 -5.14
CA LEU A 92 11.26 13.32 -6.49
C LEU A 92 10.93 12.22 -7.52
N ALA A 93 9.78 11.56 -7.39
CA ALA A 93 9.33 10.50 -8.32
C ALA A 93 10.25 9.26 -8.39
N GLN A 94 11.14 9.07 -7.42
CA GLN A 94 11.95 7.86 -7.33
C GLN A 94 11.14 6.77 -6.60
N THR A 95 10.91 5.66 -7.28
CA THR A 95 10.18 4.49 -6.76
C THR A 95 11.11 3.29 -6.75
N THR A 96 11.33 2.67 -5.60
CA THR A 96 12.03 1.38 -5.52
C THR A 96 11.03 0.27 -5.24
N PRO A 97 11.09 -0.88 -5.95
CA PRO A 97 10.33 -2.06 -5.59
C PRO A 97 10.63 -2.44 -4.15
N HIS A 98 9.58 -2.55 -3.34
CA HIS A 98 9.69 -2.89 -1.93
C HIS A 98 8.87 -4.16 -1.68
N PRO A 99 9.50 -5.34 -1.66
CA PRO A 99 8.80 -6.60 -1.45
C PRO A 99 8.40 -6.72 0.02
N VAL A 100 7.26 -6.14 0.36
CA VAL A 100 6.69 -6.23 1.70
C VAL A 100 5.57 -7.26 1.71
N PHE A 101 5.43 -7.96 2.83
CA PHE A 101 4.27 -8.81 3.12
C PHE A 101 3.73 -8.40 4.47
N LEU A 102 2.57 -7.76 4.48
CA LEU A 102 2.02 -7.17 5.69
C LEU A 102 0.63 -7.71 5.95
N LEU A 103 0.31 -7.83 7.24
CA LEU A 103 -0.98 -8.25 7.74
C LEU A 103 -1.59 -7.12 8.55
N LEU A 104 -2.81 -6.74 8.21
CA LEU A 104 -3.64 -5.85 9.00
C LEU A 104 -4.84 -6.66 9.52
N ASP A 105 -4.87 -6.90 10.83
CA ASP A 105 -6.01 -7.51 11.52
C ASP A 105 -6.99 -6.41 11.92
N VAL A 106 -8.14 -6.41 11.27
CA VAL A 106 -9.18 -5.39 11.39
C VAL A 106 -10.44 -5.90 12.08
N LYS A 107 -10.38 -7.02 12.80
CA LYS A 107 -11.54 -7.61 13.51
C LYS A 107 -12.11 -6.72 14.60
N SER A 108 -11.25 -5.94 15.25
CA SER A 108 -11.63 -5.11 16.39
C SER A 108 -10.64 -3.95 16.55
N GLU A 109 -11.14 -2.81 17.00
CA GLU A 109 -10.30 -1.68 17.38
C GLU A 109 -9.66 -1.90 18.77
N PRO A 110 -8.40 -1.46 18.99
CA PRO A 110 -7.50 -0.87 18.00
C PRO A 110 -7.00 -1.92 17.01
N PHE A 111 -7.00 -1.58 15.72
CA PHE A 111 -6.55 -2.48 14.65
C PHE A 111 -5.08 -2.87 14.85
N GLN A 112 -4.78 -4.13 14.56
CA GLN A 112 -3.45 -4.70 14.78
C GLN A 112 -2.75 -4.93 13.46
N TYR A 113 -1.43 -4.90 13.52
CA TYR A 113 -0.60 -4.98 12.33
C TYR A 113 0.64 -5.84 12.58
N SER A 114 1.10 -6.57 11.57
CA SER A 114 2.39 -7.26 11.60
C SER A 114 3.04 -7.41 10.23
N SER A 115 4.37 -7.43 10.20
CA SER A 115 5.15 -7.86 9.04
C SER A 115 5.22 -9.39 9.01
N LEU A 116 4.92 -9.98 7.86
CA LEU A 116 5.07 -11.41 7.63
C LEU A 116 6.43 -11.66 6.99
N GLN A 117 7.15 -12.65 7.53
CA GLN A 117 8.40 -13.12 6.95
C GLN A 117 8.14 -14.46 6.25
N PRO A 118 8.17 -14.50 4.91
CA PRO A 118 8.07 -15.76 4.18
C PRO A 118 9.20 -16.70 4.59
N SER A 119 8.89 -17.98 4.79
CA SER A 119 9.91 -19.01 5.10
C SER A 119 10.80 -19.36 3.90
N SER A 120 10.45 -18.88 2.70
CA SER A 120 11.16 -19.13 1.45
C SER A 120 11.02 -17.93 0.51
N SER A 121 11.96 -17.79 -0.43
CA SER A 121 11.91 -16.79 -1.50
C SER A 121 11.35 -17.40 -2.78
N ILE A 122 10.54 -16.61 -3.50
CA ILE A 122 10.16 -16.91 -4.88
C ILE A 122 11.19 -16.25 -5.79
N SER A 123 11.90 -17.03 -6.60
CA SER A 123 12.76 -16.51 -7.66
C SER A 123 11.93 -16.19 -8.89
N ILE A 124 11.73 -14.91 -9.19
CA ILE A 124 11.11 -14.46 -10.43
C ILE A 124 12.22 -14.23 -11.46
N SER A 125 12.29 -15.10 -12.46
CA SER A 125 13.18 -14.90 -13.62
C SER A 125 12.49 -14.00 -14.64
N TYR A 126 12.96 -12.76 -14.78
CA TYR A 126 12.52 -11.88 -15.85
C TYR A 126 13.15 -12.33 -17.16
N SER A 127 12.34 -12.82 -18.11
CA SER A 127 12.79 -12.96 -19.50
C SER A 127 12.73 -11.57 -20.13
N ASN A 128 13.87 -10.90 -20.21
CA ASN A 128 13.98 -9.69 -21.01
C ASN A 128 13.78 -10.09 -22.48
N THR A 129 12.61 -9.79 -23.06
CA THR A 129 12.30 -10.09 -24.48
C THR A 129 13.25 -9.36 -25.46
N LEU A 130 14.06 -8.41 -25.00
CA LEU A 130 15.13 -7.80 -25.78
C LEU A 130 16.28 -8.76 -26.13
N SER A 131 16.54 -9.81 -25.35
CA SER A 131 17.59 -10.78 -25.71
C SER A 131 17.13 -11.82 -26.75
N LYS A 132 15.82 -12.06 -26.88
CA LYS A 132 15.28 -13.01 -27.88
C LYS A 132 15.24 -12.47 -29.31
N LEU A 133 15.33 -11.15 -29.51
CA LEU A 133 15.42 -10.55 -30.84
C LEU A 133 16.84 -10.65 -31.44
N TYR A 134 17.88 -10.77 -30.62
CA TYR A 134 19.25 -11.00 -31.09
C TYR A 134 19.55 -12.48 -31.38
N ASP A 135 18.76 -13.41 -30.83
CA ASP A 135 18.91 -14.86 -31.06
C ASP A 135 18.09 -15.41 -32.24
N CYS A 136 17.12 -14.65 -32.78
CA CYS A 136 16.55 -14.94 -34.10
C CYS A 136 17.22 -14.06 -35.14
N GLY A 137 18.26 -14.57 -35.80
CA GLY A 137 19.01 -13.86 -36.85
C GLY A 137 18.14 -13.50 -38.07
N ILE A 138 17.30 -12.48 -37.94
CA ILE A 138 16.54 -11.86 -39.03
C ILE A 138 17.22 -10.53 -39.34
N TRP A 139 18.05 -10.55 -40.38
CA TRP A 139 18.42 -9.38 -41.18
C TRP A 139 17.49 -9.30 -42.39
#